data_AF-A0A6B1I6V5-F1
#
_entry.id   AF-A0A6B1I6V5-F1
#
_cell.length_a   1.000
_cell.length_b   1.000
_cell.length_c   1.000
_cell.angle_alpha   90.00
_cell.angle_beta   90.00
_cell.angle_gamma   90.00
#
_symmetry.space_group_name_H-M   'P 1'
#
loop_
_entity.id
_entity.type
_entity.pdbx_description
1 polymer ?
#
loop_
_entity_poly.entity_id
_entity_poly.type
_entity_poly.pdbx_seq_one_letter_code
_entity_poly.pdbx_strand_id
1 'polypeptide(L)' 'LWQKAAETLAKRLHKGTPVFITGRLQSHSWRDSDDQPRFRVQVQVRNLQVLERDAEDMQEENVQQETALQAA' A
#
# COMPACT_ATOMS: atom_id res chain seq x y z
N LEU A 1 9.94 7.53 -2.87
CA LEU A 1 9.51 8.95 -2.85
C LEU A 1 9.80 9.47 -1.46
N TRP A 2 10.41 10.64 -1.34
CA TRP A 2 10.89 11.18 -0.07
C TRP A 2 10.39 12.60 0.16
N GLN A 3 10.68 13.11 1.35
CA GLN A 3 10.46 14.51 1.73
C GLN A 3 8.97 14.89 1.63
N LYS A 4 8.69 16.16 1.34
CA LYS A 4 7.35 16.77 1.27
C LYS A 4 6.33 15.97 0.45
N ALA A 5 6.75 15.30 -0.63
CA ALA A 5 5.86 14.51 -1.46
C ALA A 5 5.35 13.25 -0.73
N ALA A 6 6.20 12.61 0.07
CA ALA A 6 5.80 11.49 0.92
C ALA A 6 4.85 11.94 2.04
N GLU A 7 5.13 13.07 2.68
CA GLU A 7 4.28 13.63 3.74
C GLU A 7 2.88 14.01 3.22
N THR A 8 2.82 14.56 2.01
CA THR A 8 1.54 14.95 1.38
C THR A 8 0.68 13.73 1.06
N LEU A 9 1.30 12.66 0.55
CA LEU A 9 0.59 11.42 0.23
C LEU A 9 0.20 10.63 1.48
N ALA A 10 1.03 10.63 2.53
CA ALA A 10 0.72 9.96 3.79
C ALA A 10 -0.61 10.45 4.41
N LYS A 11 -0.98 11.72 4.20
CA LYS A 11 -2.27 12.27 4.65
C LYS A 11 -3.48 11.76 3.86
N ARG A 12 -3.27 11.27 2.64
CA ARG A 12 -4.33 10.83 1.71
C ARG A 12 -4.40 9.32 1.53
N LEU A 13 -3.35 8.60 1.91
CA LEU A 13 -3.27 7.15 1.77
C LEU A 13 -3.69 6.47 3.06
N HIS A 14 -4.68 5.60 2.97
CA HIS A 14 -5.04 4.66 4.02
C HIS A 14 -4.97 3.23 3.50
N LYS A 15 -5.08 2.25 4.39
CA LYS A 15 -5.21 0.86 3.97
C LYS A 15 -6.41 0.73 3.03
N GLY A 16 -6.21 0.10 1.88
CA GLY A 16 -7.25 -0.09 0.87
C GLY A 16 -7.33 1.00 -0.21
N THR A 17 -6.64 2.14 -0.07
CA THR A 17 -6.61 3.14 -1.14
C THR A 17 -5.91 2.56 -2.39
N PRO A 18 -6.56 2.52 -3.55
CA PRO A 18 -5.92 2.05 -4.78
C PRO A 18 -4.91 3.09 -5.27
N VAL A 19 -3.72 2.63 -5.66
CA VAL A 19 -2.63 3.48 -6.10
C VAL A 19 -1.90 2.88 -7.29
N PHE A 20 -1.49 3.74 -8.21
CA PHE A 20 -0.55 3.41 -9.27
C PHE A 20 0.82 3.98 -8.91
N ILE A 21 1.86 3.15 -9.01
CA ILE A 21 3.24 3.55 -8.67
C ILE A 21 4.18 3.26 -9.83
N THR A 22 5.10 4.19 -10.08
CA THR A 22 6.24 3.98 -10.99
C THR A 22 7.54 4.33 -10.27
N GLY A 23 8.61 3.60 -10.60
CA GLY A 23 9.84 3.69 -9.86
C GLY A 23 10.94 2.80 -10.42
N ARG A 24 11.91 2.49 -9.57
CA ARG A 24 13.01 1.57 -9.89
C ARG A 24 12.98 0.40 -8.91
N LEU A 25 13.31 -0.78 -9.41
CA LEU A 25 13.52 -1.94 -8.55
C LEU A 25 14.89 -1.80 -7.86
N GLN A 26 14.94 -2.05 -6.56
CA GLN A 26 16.14 -2.02 -5.74
C GLN A 26 16.23 -3.35 -5.00
N SER A 27 17.37 -4.02 -5.15
CA SER A 27 17.67 -5.28 -4.50
C SER A 27 18.74 -5.04 -3.45
N HIS A 28 18.46 -5.44 -2.21
CA HIS A 28 19.38 -5.29 -1.09
C HIS A 28 19.58 -6.63 -0.39
N SER A 29 20.84 -6.95 -0.12
CA SER A 29 21.25 -8.10 0.67
C SER A 29 21.87 -7.61 1.97
N TRP A 30 21.40 -8.13 3.10
CA TRP A 30 21.99 -7.87 4.42
C TRP A 30 22.04 -9.16 5.23
N ARG A 31 22.76 -9.14 6.35
CA ARG A 31 22.73 -10.23 7.34
C ARG A 31 21.85 -9.81 8.50
N ASP A 32 20.97 -10.70 8.94
CA ASP A 32 20.21 -10.47 10.17
C ASP A 32 21.10 -10.64 11.41
N SER A 33 20.53 -10.39 12.59
CA SER A 33 21.25 -10.50 13.87
C SER A 33 21.76 -11.91 14.16
N ASP A 34 21.24 -12.92 13.47
CA ASP A 34 21.61 -14.33 13.58
C ASP A 34 22.59 -14.77 12.47
N ASP A 35 23.21 -13.80 11.78
CA ASP A 35 24.18 -13.95 10.69
C ASP A 35 23.62 -14.64 9.42
N GLN A 36 22.29 -14.75 9.29
CA GLN A 36 21.66 -15.36 8.13
C GLN A 36 21.56 -14.36 6.97
N PRO A 37 21.90 -14.76 5.73
CA PRO A 37 21.77 -13.90 4.57
C PRO A 37 20.29 -13.67 4.24
N ARG A 38 19.89 -12.40 4.20
CA ARG A 38 18.55 -11.95 3.80
C ARG A 38 18.63 -11.17 2.50
N PHE A 39 17.59 -11.34 1.69
CA PHE A 39 17.41 -10.61 0.45
C PHE A 39 16.07 -9.89 0.46
N ARG A 40 16.04 -8.64 -0.01
CA ARG A 40 14.80 -7.89 -0.20
C ARG A 40 14.86 -7.13 -1.50
N VAL A 41 13.75 -7.24 -2.22
CA VAL A 41 13.48 -6.44 -3.40
C VAL A 41 12.45 -5.40 -3.01
N GLN A 42 12.72 -4.14 -3.31
CA GLN A 42 11.85 -3.00 -3.01
C GLN A 42 11.68 -2.15 -4.27
N VAL A 43 10.55 -1.45 -4.37
CA VAL A 43 10.34 -0.45 -5.40
C VAL A 43 10.65 0.92 -4.83
N GLN A 44 11.74 1.53 -5.32
CA GLN A 44 12.03 2.94 -5.08
C GLN A 44 11.07 3.79 -5.92
N VAL A 45 9.98 4.24 -5.28
CA VAL A 45 8.93 5.02 -5.94
C VAL A 45 9.46 6.38 -6.42
N ARG A 46 9.26 6.69 -7.71
CA ARG A 46 9.54 7.98 -8.34
C ARG A 46 8.27 8.81 -8.49
N ASN A 47 7.16 8.19 -8.86
CA ASN A 47 5.85 8.83 -8.99
C ASN A 47 4.77 7.90 -8.41
N LEU A 48 3.78 8.48 -7.74
CA LEU A 48 2.62 7.82 -7.19
C LEU A 48 1.37 8.61 -7.59
N GLN A 49 0.38 7.90 -8.10
CA GLN A 49 -0.94 8.43 -8.41
C GLN A 49 -1.99 7.68 -7.60
N VAL A 50 -2.82 8.42 -6.88
CA VAL A 50 -3.98 7.86 -6.18
C VAL A 50 -5.08 7.63 -7.21
N LEU A 51 -5.71 6.46 -7.15
CA LEU A 51 -6.83 6.10 -8.00
C LEU A 51 -8.13 6.25 -7.20
N GLU A 52 -9.23 6.46 -7.89
CA GLU A 52 -10.57 6.38 -7.31
C GLU A 52 -11.12 4.98 -7.57
N ARG A 53 -11.90 4.46 -6.62
CA ARG A 53 -12.66 3.23 -6.84
C ARG A 53 -13.95 3.61 -7.56
N ASP A 54 -14.36 2.82 -8.54
CA ASP A 54 -15.69 2.96 -9.11
C ASP A 54 -16.72 2.71 -7.99
N ALA A 55 -17.77 3.53 -7.94
CA ALA A 55 -18.70 3.61 -6.81
C ALA A 55 -19.50 2.31 -6.54
N GLU A 56 -19.45 1.36 -7.46
CA GLU A 56 -20.14 0.07 -7.38
C GLU A 56 -19.46 -0.90 -6.39
N ASP A 57 -18.12 -0.92 -6.33
CA ASP A 57 -17.35 -1.81 -5.43
C ASP A 57 -17.47 -1.45 -3.94
N MET A 58 -17.80 -0.19 -3.62
CA MET A 58 -17.94 0.27 -2.23
C MET A 58 -19.24 -0.19 -1.56
N GLN A 59 -20.26 -0.58 -2.32
CA GLN A 59 -21.53 -1.06 -1.77
C GLN A 59 -21.41 -2.51 -1.30
N GLU A 60 -20.63 -3.35 -1.98
CA GLU A 60 -20.47 -4.77 -1.63
C GLU A 60 -19.69 -4.99 -0.33
N GLU A 61 -18.63 -4.20 -0.08
CA GLU A 61 -17.84 -4.29 1.17
C GLU A 61 -18.67 -3.88 2.40
N ASN A 62 -19.58 -2.90 2.27
CA ASN A 62 -20.39 -2.41 3.39
C ASN A 62 -21.55 -3.37 3.73
N VAL A 63 -22.20 -3.94 2.70
CA VAL A 63 -23.29 -4.91 2.86
C VAL A 63 -22.81 -6.21 3.50
N GLN A 64 -21.58 -6.65 3.20
CA GLN A 64 -20.98 -7.84 3.83
C GLN A 64 -20.58 -7.60 5.30
N GLN A 65 -20.09 -6.41 5.63
CA GLN A 65 -19.73 -6.05 7.01
C GLN A 65 -20.97 -5.91 7.91
N GLU A 66 -22.05 -5.32 7.41
CA GLU A 66 -23.33 -5.25 8.15
C GLU A 66 -23.96 -6.64 8.34
N THR A 67 -23.95 -7.49 7.31
CA THR A 67 -24.50 -8.85 7.41
C THR A 67 -23.71 -9.72 8.39
N ALA A 68 -22.38 -9.57 8.44
CA ALA A 68 -21.52 -10.28 9.38
C ALA A 68 -21.67 -9.81 10.84
N LEU A 69 -21.96 -8.53 11.07
CA LEU A 69 -22.25 -8.00 12.41
C LEU A 69 -23.65 -8.37 12.92
N GLN A 70 -24.63 -8.54 12.03
CA GLN A 70 -26.00 -8.91 12.40
C GLN A 70 -26.19 -10.41 12.66
N ALA A 71 -25.26 -11.26 12.20
CA ALA A 71 -25.30 -12.71 12.34
C ALA A 71 -24.49 -13.27 13.54
N ALA A 72 -23.88 -12.40 14.35
CA ALA A 72 -23.09 -12.73 15.54
C ALA A 72 -23.80 -12.29 16.82
#